data_AF-A0AAN6RKR2-F1
#
_entry.id   AF-A0AAN6RKR2-F1
#
_cell.length_a   1.000
_cell.length_b   1.000
_cell.length_c   1.000
_cell.angle_alpha   90.00
_cell.angle_beta   90.00
_cell.angle_gamma   90.00
#
_symmetry.space_group_name_H-M   'P 1'
#
loop_
_entity.id
_entity.type
_entity.pdbx_description
1 polymer ?
#
loop_
_entity_poly.entity_id
_entity_poly.type
_entity_poly.pdbx_seq_one_letter_code
_entity_poly.pdbx_strand_id
1 'polypeptide(L)'
;MVVLLLFVYTLVQLVAGLGPARRQLLSSLVIRRADDTELWNNAVSKGCILYGAMFVSDKEAGAMFKPQLSSAQSEFHGTDDVFDWGYEENDPDNQWRDFGGNRLGFAHVLRALQVSDKAEKYGGDVHSVEVTHGDLQWELDQPNEQVPLDKQTYDVDGKKYRVTGAFFRFGVNPHDGVIIAMERETPQFSGQDRNPPVSGADLPALRQSSDIFWPYWAKFTAENSQSIHGIRYFLVSEITNAESLSIIEQALQKTKNVLGPWPGVSFEYEKQYTEFSALLGKLRC
;
A
#
# COMPACT_ATOMS: atom_id res chain seq x y z
N MET A 1 -0.15 13.60 15.70
CA MET A 1 -0.44 14.29 14.44
C MET A 1 -0.01 13.38 13.31
N VAL A 2 -0.94 12.66 12.69
CA VAL A 2 -0.65 11.77 11.54
C VAL A 2 -0.60 12.66 10.30
N VAL A 3 0.58 12.83 9.72
CA VAL A 3 0.75 13.58 8.48
C VAL A 3 0.71 12.58 7.32
N LEU A 4 -0.41 12.57 6.57
CA LEU A 4 -0.52 11.79 5.34
C LEU A 4 0.26 12.54 4.24
N LEU A 5 1.43 12.01 3.86
CA LEU A 5 2.27 12.60 2.83
C LEU A 5 2.09 11.81 1.52
N LEU A 6 1.48 12.44 0.52
CA LEU A 6 1.25 11.85 -0.80
C LEU A 6 2.31 12.34 -1.78
N PHE A 7 2.99 11.39 -2.45
CA PHE A 7 3.98 11.66 -3.47
C PHE A 7 3.54 11.07 -4.81
N VAL A 8 3.60 11.87 -5.87
CA VAL A 8 3.43 11.41 -7.26
C VAL A 8 4.69 11.81 -8.02
N TYR A 9 5.70 10.93 -8.04
CA TYR A 9 6.98 11.22 -8.71
C TYR A 9 7.07 10.64 -10.14
N THR A 10 6.12 9.79 -10.55
CA THR A 10 6.23 8.99 -11.79
C THR A 10 5.33 9.41 -12.94
N LEU A 11 4.68 10.58 -12.92
CA LEU A 11 3.90 11.02 -14.09
C LEU A 11 4.76 11.69 -15.18
N VAL A 12 5.89 12.32 -14.81
CA VAL A 12 6.68 13.14 -15.75
C VAL A 12 7.71 12.32 -16.53
N GLN A 13 8.23 11.21 -15.99
CA GLN A 13 9.22 10.39 -16.70
C GLN A 13 8.65 9.25 -17.56
N LEU A 14 7.38 8.83 -17.37
CA LEU A 14 6.79 7.77 -18.21
C LEU A 14 6.43 8.25 -19.64
N VAL A 15 6.31 9.55 -19.89
CA VAL A 15 5.90 10.04 -21.23
C VAL A 15 7.02 9.88 -22.27
N ALA A 16 8.28 9.81 -21.84
CA ALA A 16 9.42 9.74 -22.75
C ALA A 16 9.72 8.32 -23.30
N GLY A 17 9.20 7.26 -22.67
CA GLY A 17 9.57 5.87 -23.00
C GLY A 17 8.47 4.99 -23.58
N LEU A 18 7.23 5.47 -23.73
CA LEU A 18 6.10 4.64 -24.14
C LEU A 18 5.84 4.66 -25.64
N GLY A 19 5.68 3.45 -26.21
CA GLY A 19 5.25 3.24 -27.60
C GLY A 19 3.84 3.78 -27.88
N PRO A 20 3.49 4.00 -29.16
CA PRO A 20 2.30 4.74 -29.58
C PRO A 20 0.96 4.18 -29.04
N ALA A 21 0.84 2.88 -28.82
CA ALA A 21 -0.36 2.25 -28.26
C ALA A 21 -0.63 2.64 -26.78
N ARG A 22 0.42 2.81 -25.97
CA ARG A 22 0.29 3.25 -24.56
C ARG A 22 0.04 4.77 -24.45
N ARG A 23 0.50 5.57 -25.43
CA ARG A 23 0.12 6.99 -25.54
C ARG A 23 -1.37 7.16 -25.82
N GLN A 24 -1.94 6.26 -26.62
CA GLN A 24 -3.37 6.29 -26.93
C GLN A 24 -4.22 5.93 -25.70
N LEU A 25 -3.77 4.98 -24.87
CA LEU A 25 -4.43 4.62 -23.61
C LEU A 25 -4.40 5.77 -22.57
N LEU A 26 -3.27 6.48 -22.48
CA LEU A 26 -3.14 7.68 -21.65
C LEU A 26 -4.00 8.84 -22.16
N SER A 27 -4.09 9.02 -23.49
CA SER A 27 -5.00 10.02 -24.08
C SER A 27 -6.49 9.68 -23.87
N SER A 28 -6.85 8.40 -23.76
CA SER A 28 -8.20 7.98 -23.37
C SER A 28 -8.47 8.12 -21.86
N LEU A 29 -7.44 8.06 -21.02
CA LEU A 29 -7.54 8.35 -19.57
C LEU A 29 -7.73 9.85 -19.29
N VAL A 30 -7.25 10.72 -20.18
CA VAL A 30 -7.53 12.18 -20.16
C VAL A 30 -9.00 12.49 -20.51
N ILE A 31 -9.79 11.50 -20.95
CA ILE A 31 -11.23 11.62 -21.22
C ILE A 31 -12.03 10.77 -20.22
N ARG A 32 -11.76 10.90 -18.92
CA ARG A 32 -12.84 10.86 -17.91
C ARG A 32 -12.93 12.23 -17.28
N ARG A 33 -13.96 12.96 -17.71
CA ARG A 33 -14.29 14.33 -17.33
C ARG A 33 -14.31 14.51 -15.81
N ALA A 34 -13.82 15.68 -15.40
CA ALA A 34 -14.44 16.60 -14.45
C ALA A 34 -15.52 16.02 -13.51
N ASP A 35 -15.21 16.05 -12.22
CA ASP A 35 -16.14 15.89 -11.10
C ASP A 35 -16.88 14.54 -11.07
N ASP A 36 -16.15 13.46 -10.81
CA ASP A 36 -16.77 12.24 -10.26
C ASP A 36 -17.12 12.52 -8.79
N THR A 37 -18.19 13.30 -8.60
CA THR A 37 -18.69 13.76 -7.31
C THR A 37 -19.02 12.56 -6.41
N GLU A 38 -19.43 11.42 -6.99
CA GLU A 38 -19.70 10.20 -6.24
C GLU A 38 -18.39 9.59 -5.69
N LEU A 39 -17.37 9.40 -6.53
CA LEU A 39 -16.06 8.94 -6.08
C LEU A 39 -15.48 9.85 -5.00
N TRP A 40 -15.56 11.17 -5.19
CA TRP A 40 -15.12 12.16 -4.21
C TRP A 40 -15.89 12.04 -2.90
N ASN A 41 -17.22 12.05 -2.93
CA ASN A 41 -18.06 11.98 -1.73
C ASN A 41 -17.88 10.67 -0.97
N ASN A 42 -17.70 9.55 -1.69
CA ASN A 42 -17.40 8.26 -1.10
C ASN A 42 -16.03 8.29 -0.38
N ALA A 43 -15.02 8.89 -1.01
CA ALA A 43 -13.70 9.06 -0.41
C ALA A 43 -13.76 9.97 0.83
N VAL A 44 -14.43 11.13 0.76
CA VAL A 44 -14.65 12.01 1.91
C VAL A 44 -15.32 11.23 3.05
N SER A 45 -16.45 10.58 2.78
CA SER A 45 -17.22 9.86 3.80
C SER A 45 -16.39 8.77 4.49
N LYS A 46 -15.61 8.00 3.72
CA LYS A 46 -14.71 6.99 4.27
C LYS A 46 -13.57 7.62 5.08
N GLY A 47 -13.03 8.75 4.62
CA GLY A 47 -11.99 9.48 5.34
C GLY A 47 -12.44 10.01 6.69
N CYS A 48 -13.68 10.50 6.77
CA CYS A 48 -14.28 10.94 8.02
C CYS A 48 -14.38 9.78 9.03
N ILE A 49 -14.80 8.61 8.56
CA ILE A 49 -14.84 7.38 9.38
C ILE A 49 -13.45 7.01 9.86
N LEU A 50 -12.46 6.95 8.95
CA LEU A 50 -11.08 6.60 9.31
C LEU A 50 -10.47 7.58 10.29
N TYR A 51 -10.66 8.88 10.08
CA TYR A 51 -10.15 9.91 10.98
C TYR A 51 -10.80 9.80 12.36
N GLY A 52 -12.14 9.67 12.43
CA GLY A 52 -12.86 9.49 13.69
C GLY A 52 -12.43 8.22 14.44
N ALA A 53 -12.22 7.12 13.71
CA ALA A 53 -11.77 5.85 14.25
C ALA A 53 -10.40 5.93 14.97
N MET A 54 -9.53 6.87 14.59
CA MET A 54 -8.21 7.06 15.22
C MET A 54 -8.28 7.58 16.67
N PHE A 55 -9.44 8.08 17.14
CA PHE A 55 -9.58 8.73 18.44
C PHE A 55 -10.46 7.97 19.44
N VAL A 56 -10.90 6.77 19.08
CA VAL A 56 -11.81 5.95 19.90
C VAL A 56 -11.20 4.58 20.13
N SER A 57 -11.82 3.76 20.99
CA SER A 57 -11.37 2.38 21.19
C SER A 57 -11.58 1.53 19.94
N ASP A 58 -10.83 0.43 19.80
CA ASP A 58 -10.96 -0.47 18.64
C ASP A 58 -12.39 -0.99 18.45
N LYS A 59 -13.11 -1.25 19.55
CA LYS A 59 -14.52 -1.65 19.51
C LYS A 59 -15.41 -0.57 18.92
N GLU A 60 -15.23 0.67 19.36
CA GLU A 60 -15.99 1.82 18.85
C GLU A 60 -15.65 2.12 17.40
N ALA A 61 -14.36 2.07 17.03
CA ALA A 61 -13.89 2.18 15.66
C ALA A 61 -14.48 1.09 14.76
N GLY A 62 -14.48 -0.18 15.22
CA GLY A 62 -15.07 -1.32 14.53
C GLY A 62 -16.54 -1.08 14.15
N ALA A 63 -17.31 -0.50 15.07
CA ALA A 63 -18.72 -0.17 14.86
C ALA A 63 -18.97 0.96 13.85
N MET A 64 -17.95 1.74 13.47
CA MET A 64 -18.05 2.80 12.46
C MET A 64 -17.94 2.26 11.02
N PHE A 65 -17.37 1.07 10.82
CA PHE A 65 -17.20 0.48 9.49
C PHE A 65 -18.51 -0.13 8.95
N LYS A 66 -18.52 -0.39 7.64
CA LYS A 66 -19.63 -1.06 6.96
C LYS A 66 -19.11 -2.25 6.14
N PRO A 67 -19.53 -3.49 6.45
CA PRO A 67 -20.33 -3.87 7.62
C PRO A 67 -19.63 -3.52 8.94
N GLN A 68 -20.40 -3.41 10.02
CA GLN A 68 -19.85 -3.15 11.35
C GLN A 68 -18.97 -4.33 11.76
N LEU A 69 -17.82 -4.02 12.35
CA LEU A 69 -16.90 -4.98 12.91
C LEU A 69 -17.03 -4.98 14.43
N SER A 70 -16.73 -6.11 15.06
CA SER A 70 -16.64 -6.21 16.53
C SER A 70 -15.46 -5.43 17.09
N SER A 71 -14.42 -5.24 16.29
CA SER A 71 -13.19 -4.51 16.58
C SER A 71 -12.58 -3.96 15.28
N ALA A 72 -11.84 -2.85 15.36
CA ALA A 72 -10.96 -2.37 14.30
C ALA A 72 -9.57 -3.06 14.31
N GLN A 73 -9.28 -3.82 15.36
CA GLN A 73 -8.06 -4.62 15.45
C GLN A 73 -8.10 -5.75 14.41
N SER A 74 -6.98 -5.97 13.72
CA SER A 74 -6.83 -7.11 12.82
C SER A 74 -6.93 -8.43 13.59
N GLU A 75 -7.55 -9.43 12.96
CA GLU A 75 -7.57 -10.81 13.46
C GLU A 75 -6.22 -11.52 13.24
N PHE A 76 -5.32 -10.91 12.46
CA PHE A 76 -3.96 -11.40 12.21
C PHE A 76 -2.97 -10.66 13.13
N HIS A 77 -2.14 -11.43 13.83
CA HIS A 77 -1.31 -10.95 14.93
C HIS A 77 0.19 -11.02 14.66
N GLY A 78 0.63 -11.90 13.77
CA GLY A 78 2.06 -12.11 13.48
C GLY A 78 2.34 -12.47 12.04
N THR A 79 3.63 -12.57 11.70
CA THR A 79 4.06 -12.98 10.35
C THR A 79 3.70 -14.43 10.07
N ASP A 80 3.53 -15.26 11.10
CA ASP A 80 3.04 -16.63 10.96
C ASP A 80 1.66 -16.66 10.31
N ASP A 81 0.75 -15.74 10.67
CA ASP A 81 -0.55 -15.61 10.00
C ASP A 81 -0.40 -15.24 8.52
N VAL A 82 0.61 -14.42 8.18
CA VAL A 82 0.90 -14.08 6.78
C VAL A 82 1.29 -15.34 6.00
N PHE A 83 2.16 -16.17 6.56
CA PHE A 83 2.60 -17.42 5.92
C PHE A 83 1.49 -18.48 5.86
N ASP A 84 0.72 -18.65 6.93
CA ASP A 84 -0.43 -19.56 6.97
C ASP A 84 -1.43 -19.22 5.86
N TRP A 85 -1.64 -17.92 5.60
CA TRP A 85 -2.49 -17.45 4.51
C TRP A 85 -1.84 -17.51 3.12
N GLY A 86 -0.80 -18.32 2.92
CA GLY A 86 -0.24 -18.65 1.61
C GLY A 86 0.64 -17.56 1.01
N TYR A 87 1.11 -16.61 1.83
CA TYR A 87 2.10 -15.63 1.41
C TYR A 87 3.51 -16.12 1.69
N GLU A 88 4.45 -15.66 0.87
CA GLU A 88 5.87 -15.96 0.99
C GLU A 88 6.68 -14.65 1.05
N GLU A 89 7.64 -14.60 1.97
CA GLU A 89 8.60 -13.51 2.06
C GLU A 89 9.75 -13.77 1.09
N ASN A 90 10.04 -12.78 0.25
CA ASN A 90 11.10 -12.83 -0.76
C ASN A 90 12.18 -11.80 -0.41
N ASP A 91 13.43 -12.08 -0.78
CA ASP A 91 14.50 -11.06 -0.67
C ASP A 91 14.24 -9.97 -1.72
N PRO A 92 13.98 -8.70 -1.33
CA PRO A 92 13.72 -7.67 -2.33
C PRO A 92 14.91 -7.47 -3.27
N ASP A 93 14.69 -7.04 -4.50
CA ASP A 93 15.80 -6.64 -5.37
C ASP A 93 16.53 -5.39 -4.83
N ASN A 94 17.78 -5.18 -5.24
CA ASN A 94 18.56 -4.00 -4.86
C ASN A 94 17.88 -2.67 -5.23
N GLN A 95 17.10 -2.63 -6.32
CA GLN A 95 16.33 -1.45 -6.73
C GLN A 95 15.21 -1.07 -5.75
N TRP A 96 14.74 -2.01 -4.92
CA TRP A 96 13.73 -1.81 -3.88
C TRP A 96 14.33 -1.47 -2.51
N ARG A 97 15.66 -1.43 -2.45
CA ARG A 97 16.45 -0.98 -1.29
C ARG A 97 17.13 0.37 -1.52
N ASP A 98 17.25 0.79 -2.77
CA ASP A 98 17.84 2.07 -3.15
C ASP A 98 16.76 3.15 -3.25
N PHE A 99 16.50 3.81 -2.13
CA PHE A 99 15.52 4.91 -2.05
C PHE A 99 15.97 6.17 -2.81
N GLY A 100 17.26 6.30 -3.14
CA GLY A 100 17.81 7.45 -3.85
C GLY A 100 17.94 7.25 -5.37
N GLY A 101 17.93 5.99 -5.81
CA GLY A 101 18.08 5.61 -7.20
C GLY A 101 16.90 6.00 -8.09
N ASN A 102 17.08 5.78 -9.39
CA ASN A 102 16.13 6.18 -10.43
C ASN A 102 14.75 5.50 -10.31
N ARG A 103 14.63 4.37 -9.60
CA ARG A 103 13.36 3.68 -9.36
C ARG A 103 12.49 4.49 -8.39
N LEU A 104 12.99 4.70 -7.17
CA LEU A 104 12.21 5.24 -6.06
C LEU A 104 12.37 6.76 -5.89
N GLY A 105 13.60 7.27 -5.93
CA GLY A 105 13.90 8.70 -5.97
C GLY A 105 13.52 9.55 -4.73
N PHE A 106 13.03 8.96 -3.65
CA PHE A 106 12.52 9.69 -2.47
C PHE A 106 13.47 9.77 -1.28
N ALA A 107 14.73 9.32 -1.38
CA ALA A 107 15.71 9.45 -0.28
C ALA A 107 15.88 10.90 0.21
N HIS A 108 15.74 11.89 -0.67
CA HIS A 108 15.79 13.31 -0.29
C HIS A 108 14.65 13.72 0.66
N VAL A 109 13.48 13.08 0.56
CA VAL A 109 12.34 13.27 1.46
C VAL A 109 12.66 12.70 2.83
N LEU A 110 13.17 11.46 2.87
CA LEU A 110 13.55 10.79 4.13
C LEU A 110 14.57 11.61 4.91
N ARG A 111 15.61 12.10 4.24
CA ARG A 111 16.60 13.02 4.86
C ARG A 111 15.96 14.31 5.37
N ALA A 112 15.03 14.91 4.63
CA ALA A 112 14.34 16.13 5.05
C ALA A 112 13.42 15.89 6.27
N LEU A 113 12.84 14.70 6.40
CA LEU A 113 12.10 14.25 7.57
C LEU A 113 12.99 13.84 8.74
N GLN A 114 14.32 13.86 8.56
CA GLN A 114 15.31 13.44 9.54
C GLN A 114 15.14 11.98 9.96
N VAL A 115 14.83 11.12 8.98
CA VAL A 115 14.73 9.67 9.16
C VAL A 115 15.73 8.97 8.24
N SER A 116 16.03 7.71 8.54
CA SER A 116 16.96 6.89 7.76
C SER A 116 16.54 6.82 6.28
N ASP A 117 17.47 7.15 5.37
CA ASP A 117 17.26 7.16 3.92
C ASP A 117 17.87 5.95 3.22
N LYS A 118 18.21 4.91 3.98
CA LYS A 118 18.86 3.69 3.51
C LYS A 118 18.20 2.44 4.08
N ALA A 119 18.23 1.36 3.30
CA ALA A 119 17.89 0.04 3.79
C ALA A 119 18.96 -0.53 4.74
N GLU A 120 18.56 -1.45 5.61
CA GLU A 120 19.45 -2.16 6.55
C GLU A 120 20.65 -2.81 5.86
N LYS A 121 20.43 -3.45 4.71
CA LYS A 121 21.47 -4.06 3.86
C LYS A 121 22.57 -3.06 3.43
N TYR A 122 22.26 -1.76 3.46
CA TYR A 122 23.18 -0.68 3.12
C TYR A 122 23.56 0.18 4.34
N GLY A 123 23.35 -0.33 5.55
CA GLY A 123 23.72 0.31 6.82
C GLY A 123 22.76 1.42 7.26
N GLY A 124 21.50 1.38 6.83
CA GLY A 124 20.42 2.22 7.37
C GLY A 124 19.48 1.45 8.30
N ASP A 125 18.31 2.04 8.56
CA ASP A 125 17.34 1.53 9.55
C ASP A 125 16.02 1.09 8.92
N VAL A 126 15.93 1.10 7.58
CA VAL A 126 14.74 0.64 6.87
C VAL A 126 14.87 -0.84 6.54
N HIS A 127 14.02 -1.67 7.14
CA HIS A 127 13.81 -3.04 6.73
C HIS A 127 12.96 -3.07 5.46
N SER A 128 13.56 -3.39 4.32
CA SER A 128 12.84 -3.59 3.06
C SER A 128 12.25 -4.99 3.03
N VAL A 129 10.95 -5.08 2.78
CA VAL A 129 10.18 -6.33 2.77
C VAL A 129 9.49 -6.50 1.42
N GLU A 130 9.51 -7.72 0.90
CA GLU A 130 8.75 -8.15 -0.27
C GLU A 130 7.96 -9.41 0.10
N VAL A 131 6.64 -9.36 -0.07
CA VAL A 131 5.74 -10.47 0.22
C VAL A 131 4.88 -10.76 -0.99
N THR A 132 4.78 -12.02 -1.40
CA THR A 132 3.96 -12.46 -2.53
C THR A 132 2.97 -13.54 -2.10
N HIS A 133 1.73 -13.49 -2.58
CA HIS A 133 0.75 -14.55 -2.35
C HIS A 133 0.98 -15.69 -3.34
N GLY A 134 1.67 -16.73 -2.88
CA GLY A 134 2.29 -17.78 -3.68
C GLY A 134 3.79 -17.62 -3.85
N ASP A 135 4.44 -18.72 -4.19
CA ASP A 135 5.90 -18.83 -4.30
C ASP A 135 6.33 -18.65 -5.76
N LEU A 136 7.05 -17.57 -6.06
CA LEU A 136 7.58 -17.29 -7.40
C LEU A 136 8.80 -18.16 -7.75
N GLN A 137 9.39 -18.84 -6.78
CA GLN A 137 10.58 -19.68 -6.90
C GLN A 137 10.26 -21.16 -6.76
N TRP A 138 8.99 -21.55 -6.59
CA TRP A 138 8.62 -22.96 -6.41
C TRP A 138 9.01 -23.77 -7.65
N GLU A 139 10.05 -24.59 -7.52
CA GLU A 139 10.47 -25.55 -8.55
C GLU A 139 9.89 -26.95 -8.25
N LEU A 140 9.50 -27.67 -9.30
CA LEU A 140 9.27 -29.12 -9.21
C LEU A 140 10.61 -29.85 -8.98
N ASP A 141 10.56 -31.16 -8.69
CA ASP A 141 11.76 -32.03 -8.55
C ASP A 141 12.71 -32.02 -9.78
N GLN A 142 12.32 -31.36 -10.87
CA GLN A 142 13.14 -31.09 -12.04
C GLN A 142 13.67 -29.63 -12.02
N PRO A 143 15.00 -29.41 -12.12
CA PRO A 143 15.57 -28.08 -12.08
C PRO A 143 15.04 -27.19 -13.20
N ASN A 144 14.66 -25.95 -12.86
CA ASN A 144 14.14 -24.90 -13.75
C ASN A 144 12.69 -25.06 -14.26
N GLU A 145 11.88 -25.96 -13.70
CA GLU A 145 10.43 -25.95 -13.97
C GLU A 145 9.68 -25.33 -12.80
N GLN A 146 9.45 -24.01 -12.89
CA GLN A 146 8.67 -23.28 -11.90
C GLN A 146 7.20 -23.68 -11.97
N VAL A 147 6.59 -23.95 -10.82
CA VAL A 147 5.15 -24.20 -10.69
C VAL A 147 4.42 -22.88 -10.96
N PRO A 148 3.61 -22.76 -12.03
CA PRO A 148 2.85 -21.54 -12.28
C PRO A 148 1.90 -21.23 -11.12
N LEU A 149 1.75 -19.95 -10.78
CA LEU A 149 0.82 -19.49 -9.73
C LEU A 149 -0.59 -20.04 -9.90
N ASP A 150 -1.06 -20.24 -11.14
CA ASP A 150 -2.37 -20.83 -11.43
C ASP A 150 -2.58 -22.23 -10.81
N LYS A 151 -1.49 -22.97 -10.59
CA LYS A 151 -1.50 -24.33 -10.04
C LYS A 151 -1.18 -24.38 -8.54
N GLN A 152 -0.75 -23.28 -7.94
CA GLN A 152 -0.36 -23.25 -6.55
C GLN A 152 -1.59 -23.11 -5.64
N THR A 153 -1.57 -23.83 -4.53
CA THR A 153 -2.64 -23.88 -3.53
C THR A 153 -2.06 -23.93 -2.14
N TYR A 154 -2.82 -23.45 -1.16
CA TYR A 154 -2.50 -23.53 0.27
C TYR A 154 -3.77 -23.92 1.04
N ASP A 155 -3.62 -24.41 2.27
CA ASP A 155 -4.73 -24.89 3.10
C ASP A 155 -4.79 -24.09 4.41
N VAL A 156 -5.96 -23.50 4.70
CA VAL A 156 -6.23 -22.78 5.96
C VAL A 156 -7.59 -23.20 6.47
N ASP A 157 -7.69 -23.52 7.77
CA ASP A 157 -8.94 -23.92 8.43
C ASP A 157 -9.70 -25.05 7.71
N GLY A 158 -8.95 -25.98 7.09
CA GLY A 158 -9.52 -27.12 6.36
C GLY A 158 -10.15 -26.77 5.01
N LYS A 159 -10.03 -25.52 4.54
CA LYS A 159 -10.35 -25.11 3.17
C LYS A 159 -9.06 -24.96 2.36
N LYS A 160 -9.06 -25.57 1.18
CA LYS A 160 -8.03 -25.35 0.16
C LYS A 160 -8.31 -24.08 -0.62
N TYR A 161 -7.33 -23.21 -0.70
CA TYR A 161 -7.35 -21.96 -1.44
C TYR A 161 -6.35 -21.99 -2.59
N ARG A 162 -6.56 -21.11 -3.57
CA ARG A 162 -5.61 -20.85 -4.65
C ARG A 162 -4.89 -19.54 -4.37
N VAL A 163 -3.60 -19.51 -4.68
CA VAL A 163 -2.83 -18.27 -4.56
C VAL A 163 -3.30 -17.27 -5.61
N THR A 164 -3.16 -15.99 -5.31
CA THR A 164 -3.61 -14.90 -6.19
C THR A 164 -2.45 -14.22 -6.91
N GLY A 165 -1.21 -14.39 -6.45
CA GLY A 165 -0.05 -13.61 -6.88
C GLY A 165 -0.09 -12.14 -6.50
N ALA A 166 -0.91 -11.77 -5.51
CA ALA A 166 -0.79 -10.46 -4.87
C ALA A 166 0.64 -10.22 -4.41
N PHE A 167 1.11 -8.98 -4.46
CA PHE A 167 2.44 -8.67 -3.96
C PHE A 167 2.50 -7.31 -3.27
N PHE A 168 3.36 -7.23 -2.28
CA PHE A 168 3.56 -6.07 -1.44
C PHE A 168 5.05 -5.79 -1.31
N ARG A 169 5.46 -4.57 -1.64
CA ARG A 169 6.82 -4.08 -1.39
C ARG A 169 6.74 -2.86 -0.50
N PHE A 170 7.41 -2.93 0.64
CA PHE A 170 7.34 -1.86 1.63
C PHE A 170 8.61 -1.79 2.48
N GLY A 171 8.81 -0.63 3.09
CA GLY A 171 9.88 -0.38 4.04
C GLY A 171 9.30 -0.18 5.43
N VAL A 172 9.98 -0.71 6.45
CA VAL A 172 9.62 -0.51 7.85
C VAL A 172 10.83 0.00 8.60
N ASN A 173 10.70 1.13 9.29
CA ASN A 173 11.72 1.67 10.17
C ASN A 173 11.09 1.94 11.54
N PRO A 174 11.21 0.97 12.47
CA PRO A 174 10.70 1.09 13.84
C PRO A 174 11.34 2.23 14.62
N HIS A 175 12.65 2.48 14.40
CA HIS A 175 13.43 3.48 15.13
C HIS A 175 12.87 4.89 14.90
N ASP A 176 12.60 5.24 13.65
CA ASP A 176 12.12 6.58 13.29
C ASP A 176 10.59 6.69 13.19
N GLY A 177 9.88 5.56 13.30
CA GLY A 177 8.42 5.54 13.20
C GLY A 177 7.89 5.63 11.77
N VAL A 178 8.51 4.95 10.80
CA VAL A 178 8.18 5.09 9.38
C VAL A 178 7.70 3.75 8.79
N ILE A 179 6.61 3.80 8.05
CA ILE A 179 6.21 2.77 7.09
C ILE A 179 6.19 3.39 5.69
N ILE A 180 6.80 2.72 4.72
CA ILE A 180 6.91 3.17 3.33
C ILE A 180 6.23 2.15 2.43
N ALA A 181 5.01 2.43 1.99
CA ALA A 181 4.31 1.60 1.00
C ALA A 181 4.79 1.94 -0.42
N MET A 182 5.57 1.05 -1.02
CA MET A 182 6.14 1.25 -2.37
C MET A 182 5.24 0.64 -3.44
N GLU A 183 4.91 -0.66 -3.32
CA GLU A 183 3.96 -1.34 -4.20
C GLU A 183 2.94 -2.13 -3.38
N ARG A 184 1.68 -2.12 -3.82
CA ARG A 184 0.54 -2.75 -3.16
C ARG A 184 -0.41 -3.29 -4.21
N GLU A 185 -0.18 -4.50 -4.67
CA GLU A 185 -1.12 -5.21 -5.53
C GLU A 185 -1.90 -6.23 -4.71
N THR A 186 -3.20 -5.97 -4.51
CA THR A 186 -4.01 -6.76 -3.57
C THR A 186 -4.55 -8.05 -4.21
N PRO A 187 -4.92 -9.05 -3.39
CA PRO A 187 -5.50 -10.30 -3.90
C PRO A 187 -6.72 -10.12 -4.81
N GLN A 188 -7.55 -9.11 -4.55
CA GLN A 188 -8.72 -8.78 -5.37
C GLN A 188 -8.33 -8.44 -6.80
N PHE A 189 -7.21 -7.75 -6.98
CA PHE A 189 -6.74 -7.31 -8.29
C PHE A 189 -5.97 -8.43 -9.00
N SER A 190 -4.88 -8.93 -8.39
CA SER A 190 -4.04 -9.98 -9.00
C SER A 190 -4.80 -11.30 -9.21
N GLY A 191 -5.81 -11.58 -8.37
CA GLY A 191 -6.69 -12.74 -8.53
C GLY A 191 -7.45 -12.76 -9.85
N GLN A 192 -7.74 -11.60 -10.46
CA GLN A 192 -8.41 -11.53 -11.77
C GLN A 192 -7.51 -12.04 -12.91
N ASP A 193 -6.19 -11.97 -12.73
CA ASP A 193 -5.20 -12.42 -13.71
C ASP A 193 -4.82 -13.90 -13.54
N ARG A 194 -5.54 -14.64 -12.68
CA ARG A 194 -5.40 -16.09 -12.54
C ARG A 194 -6.31 -16.82 -13.53
N ASN A 195 -5.95 -18.06 -13.84
CA ASN A 195 -6.76 -18.94 -14.67
C ASN A 195 -7.11 -20.26 -13.94
N PRO A 196 -8.37 -20.47 -13.52
CA PRO A 196 -9.48 -19.50 -13.56
C PRO A 196 -9.23 -18.31 -12.61
N PRO A 197 -9.95 -17.19 -12.74
CA PRO A 197 -9.83 -16.06 -11.82
C PRO A 197 -10.14 -16.47 -10.37
N VAL A 198 -9.41 -15.92 -9.41
CA VAL A 198 -9.66 -16.05 -7.96
C VAL A 198 -10.43 -14.82 -7.50
N SER A 199 -11.64 -15.01 -6.95
CA SER A 199 -12.52 -13.90 -6.58
C SER A 199 -13.51 -14.28 -5.47
N GLY A 200 -14.20 -13.29 -4.91
CA GLY A 200 -15.26 -13.50 -3.93
C GLY A 200 -14.79 -14.25 -2.68
N ALA A 201 -15.44 -15.39 -2.39
CA ALA A 201 -15.17 -16.21 -1.21
C ALA A 201 -13.87 -17.05 -1.31
N ASP A 202 -13.21 -17.04 -2.48
CA ASP A 202 -11.95 -17.76 -2.70
C ASP A 202 -10.72 -16.86 -2.56
N LEU A 203 -10.92 -15.58 -2.28
CA LEU A 203 -9.83 -14.69 -1.86
C LEU A 203 -9.40 -15.03 -0.42
N PRO A 204 -8.10 -14.84 -0.08
CA PRO A 204 -7.64 -14.96 1.31
C PRO A 204 -8.42 -13.99 2.21
N ALA A 205 -8.61 -14.31 3.48
CA ALA A 205 -9.14 -13.35 4.44
C ALA A 205 -8.12 -12.23 4.68
N LEU A 206 -6.84 -12.61 4.81
CA LEU A 206 -5.69 -11.71 4.90
C LEU A 206 -5.40 -11.11 3.52
N ARG A 207 -6.05 -9.99 3.21
CA ARG A 207 -6.00 -9.35 1.88
C ARG A 207 -5.80 -7.84 1.92
N GLN A 208 -5.92 -7.23 3.09
CA GLN A 208 -5.75 -5.80 3.29
C GLN A 208 -4.26 -5.49 3.43
N SER A 209 -3.77 -4.41 2.81
CA SER A 209 -2.35 -4.03 2.95
C SER A 209 -1.94 -3.77 4.41
N SER A 210 -2.85 -3.28 5.26
CA SER A 210 -2.61 -3.10 6.69
C SER A 210 -2.39 -4.42 7.43
N ASP A 211 -3.12 -5.48 7.05
CA ASP A 211 -2.96 -6.81 7.64
C ASP A 211 -1.63 -7.47 7.24
N ILE A 212 -1.03 -7.03 6.13
CA ILE A 212 0.34 -7.42 5.75
C ILE A 212 1.36 -6.56 6.49
N PHE A 213 1.21 -5.23 6.51
CA PHE A 213 2.24 -4.35 7.05
C PHE A 213 2.36 -4.41 8.58
N TRP A 214 1.23 -4.60 9.27
CA TRP A 214 1.19 -4.57 10.74
C TRP A 214 2.02 -5.70 11.38
N PRO A 215 1.90 -6.97 10.96
CA PRO A 215 2.78 -8.03 11.43
C PRO A 215 4.28 -7.72 11.34
N TYR A 216 4.72 -7.12 10.24
CA TYR A 216 6.13 -6.75 10.06
C TYR A 216 6.54 -5.56 10.93
N TRP A 217 5.66 -4.57 11.11
CA TRP A 217 5.86 -3.52 12.11
C TRP A 217 6.03 -4.11 13.52
N ALA A 218 5.16 -5.04 13.92
CA ALA A 218 5.24 -5.70 15.21
C ALA A 218 6.52 -6.54 15.38
N LYS A 219 6.89 -7.31 14.35
CA LYS A 219 8.14 -8.08 14.31
C LYS A 219 9.36 -7.19 14.52
N PHE A 220 9.53 -6.17 13.68
CA PHE A 220 10.74 -5.34 13.74
C PHE A 220 10.78 -4.42 14.96
N THR A 221 9.64 -3.98 15.50
CA THR A 221 9.63 -3.27 16.79
C THR A 221 10.10 -4.18 17.92
N ALA A 222 9.64 -5.43 17.97
CA ALA A 222 10.09 -6.40 18.98
C ALA A 222 11.60 -6.72 18.84
N GLU A 223 12.06 -7.02 17.63
CA GLU A 223 13.48 -7.34 17.36
C GLU A 223 14.43 -6.19 17.72
N ASN A 224 14.01 -4.94 17.50
CA ASN A 224 14.79 -3.74 17.82
C ASN A 224 14.52 -3.16 19.21
N SER A 225 13.76 -3.86 20.07
CA SER A 225 13.36 -3.39 21.40
C SER A 225 12.71 -1.99 21.39
N GLN A 226 11.95 -1.68 20.34
CA GLN A 226 11.21 -0.43 20.15
C GLN A 226 9.78 -0.55 20.66
N SER A 227 9.16 0.58 20.93
CA SER A 227 7.74 0.63 21.26
C SER A 227 6.90 0.24 20.05
N ILE A 228 5.94 -0.67 20.26
CA ILE A 228 4.91 -1.00 19.25
C ILE A 228 4.08 0.24 18.87
N HIS A 229 3.96 1.19 19.80
CA HIS A 229 3.38 2.51 19.58
C HIS A 229 4.49 3.46 19.12
N GLY A 230 4.47 3.88 17.86
CA GLY A 230 5.54 4.76 17.36
C GLY A 230 5.43 5.20 15.92
N ILE A 231 4.38 4.81 15.19
CA ILE A 231 4.22 5.21 13.79
C ILE A 231 3.98 6.72 13.73
N ARG A 232 4.91 7.43 13.10
CA ARG A 232 4.88 8.87 12.86
C ARG A 232 4.56 9.21 11.41
N TYR A 233 5.07 8.40 10.48
CA TYR A 233 4.95 8.63 9.04
C TYR A 233 4.48 7.36 8.33
N PHE A 234 3.43 7.51 7.52
CA PHE A 234 3.02 6.52 6.54
C PHE A 234 3.20 7.13 5.15
N LEU A 235 4.24 6.71 4.46
CA LEU A 235 4.61 7.22 3.14
C LEU A 235 4.07 6.30 2.07
N VAL A 236 3.49 6.88 1.02
CA VAL A 236 3.04 6.12 -0.17
C VAL A 236 3.80 6.64 -1.37
N SER A 237 4.48 5.73 -2.07
CA SER A 237 5.14 6.01 -3.35
C SER A 237 4.31 5.46 -4.52
N GLU A 238 4.65 5.92 -5.73
CA GLU A 238 4.17 5.36 -7.00
C GLU A 238 2.64 5.17 -7.09
N ILE A 239 1.87 6.22 -6.78
CA ILE A 239 0.41 6.18 -6.91
C ILE A 239 0.03 6.14 -8.41
N THR A 240 -0.37 4.96 -8.89
CA THR A 240 -0.78 4.73 -10.29
C THR A 240 -2.28 4.49 -10.44
N ASN A 241 -3.01 4.31 -9.34
CA ASN A 241 -4.46 4.06 -9.34
C ASN A 241 -5.22 5.31 -9.84
N ALA A 242 -5.94 5.17 -10.96
CA ALA A 242 -6.63 6.28 -11.62
C ALA A 242 -7.65 7.00 -10.71
N GLU A 243 -8.37 6.26 -9.88
CA GLU A 243 -9.34 6.85 -8.94
C GLU A 243 -8.63 7.68 -7.85
N SER A 244 -7.48 7.23 -7.38
CA SER A 244 -6.66 7.95 -6.38
C SER A 244 -6.05 9.21 -6.98
N LEU A 245 -5.53 9.12 -8.21
CA LEU A 245 -5.03 10.27 -8.96
C LEU A 245 -6.14 11.32 -9.20
N SER A 246 -7.36 10.89 -9.53
CA SER A 246 -8.51 11.78 -9.67
C SER A 246 -8.86 12.50 -8.37
N ILE A 247 -8.83 11.82 -7.22
CA ILE A 247 -9.06 12.45 -5.91
C ILE A 247 -7.96 13.44 -5.57
N ILE A 248 -6.68 13.10 -5.81
CA ILE A 248 -5.56 14.03 -5.59
C ILE A 248 -5.73 15.28 -6.45
N GLU A 249 -6.05 15.12 -7.74
CA GLU A 249 -6.29 16.23 -8.65
C GLU A 249 -7.44 17.13 -8.17
N GLN A 250 -8.57 16.54 -7.78
CA GLN A 250 -9.71 17.29 -7.26
C GLN A 250 -9.35 18.08 -5.98
N ALA A 251 -8.57 17.50 -5.06
CA ALA A 251 -8.11 18.19 -3.86
C ALA A 251 -7.21 19.40 -4.17
N LEU A 252 -6.30 19.25 -5.13
CA LEU A 252 -5.45 20.34 -5.61
C LEU A 252 -6.26 21.45 -6.29
N GLN A 253 -7.21 21.09 -7.15
CA GLN A 253 -8.07 22.06 -7.84
C GLN A 253 -8.93 22.87 -6.86
N LYS A 254 -9.56 22.22 -5.88
CA LYS A 254 -10.39 22.88 -4.85
C LYS A 254 -9.60 23.88 -4.01
N THR A 255 -8.33 23.57 -3.74
CA THR A 255 -7.42 24.45 -3.01
C THR A 255 -6.61 25.39 -3.89
N LYS A 256 -6.82 25.35 -5.21
CA LYS A 256 -6.07 26.12 -6.23
C LYS A 256 -4.56 25.92 -6.14
N ASN A 257 -4.13 24.75 -5.69
CA ASN A 257 -2.74 24.38 -5.61
C ASN A 257 -2.29 23.63 -6.87
N VAL A 258 -0.98 23.68 -7.13
CA VAL A 258 -0.32 22.90 -8.19
C VAL A 258 0.71 22.02 -7.51
N LEU A 259 0.80 20.75 -7.92
CA LEU A 259 1.78 19.84 -7.39
C LEU A 259 3.20 20.31 -7.79
N GLY A 260 4.05 20.51 -6.78
CA GLY A 260 5.45 20.87 -6.94
C GLY A 260 6.39 19.82 -6.34
N PRO A 261 7.72 20.05 -6.39
CA PRO A 261 8.68 19.22 -5.68
C PRO A 261 8.42 19.27 -4.16
N TRP A 262 8.98 18.33 -3.41
CA TRP A 262 8.95 18.30 -1.94
C TRP A 262 9.29 19.69 -1.34
N PRO A 263 8.52 20.20 -0.36
CA PRO A 263 7.47 19.52 0.43
C PRO A 263 6.09 19.42 -0.23
N GLY A 264 5.94 19.94 -1.45
CA GLY A 264 4.68 19.85 -2.19
C GLY A 264 3.54 20.61 -1.49
N VAL A 265 2.38 19.96 -1.42
CA VAL A 265 1.14 20.52 -0.87
C VAL A 265 0.73 19.71 0.34
N SER A 266 0.40 20.39 1.44
CA SER A 266 -0.12 19.76 2.65
C SER A 266 -1.60 20.10 2.83
N PHE A 267 -2.36 19.11 3.28
CA PHE A 267 -3.76 19.27 3.66
C PHE A 267 -3.87 19.00 5.16
N GLU A 268 -4.48 19.93 5.88
CA GLU A 268 -4.68 19.81 7.32
C GLU A 268 -6.18 19.65 7.60
N TYR A 269 -6.54 18.72 8.49
CA TYR A 269 -7.94 18.44 8.82
C TYR A 269 -8.73 19.70 9.21
N GLU A 270 -8.14 20.57 10.02
CA GLU A 270 -8.80 21.79 10.54
C GLU A 270 -9.04 22.86 9.46
N LYS A 271 -8.22 22.90 8.42
CA LYS A 271 -8.26 23.95 7.39
C LYS A 271 -8.88 23.47 6.07
N GLN A 272 -8.70 22.20 5.73
CA GLN A 272 -9.16 21.57 4.49
C GLN A 272 -9.81 20.20 4.78
N TYR A 273 -10.80 20.20 5.69
CA TYR A 273 -11.48 19.01 6.15
C TYR A 273 -11.89 18.06 5.02
N THR A 274 -12.50 18.58 3.96
CA THR A 274 -13.00 17.78 2.84
C THR A 274 -11.88 17.13 2.04
N GLU A 275 -10.85 17.89 1.69
CA GLU A 275 -9.71 17.43 0.90
C GLU A 275 -8.86 16.45 1.72
N PHE A 276 -8.58 16.79 2.98
CA PHE A 276 -7.90 15.88 3.91
C PHE A 276 -8.65 14.55 4.02
N SER A 277 -9.96 14.60 4.25
CA SER A 277 -10.78 13.39 4.38
C SER A 277 -10.80 12.59 3.08
N ALA A 278 -10.96 13.24 1.92
CA ALA A 278 -10.93 12.54 0.63
C ALA A 278 -9.61 11.77 0.42
N LEU A 279 -8.48 12.39 0.76
CA LEU A 279 -7.16 11.79 0.62
C LEU A 279 -6.94 10.62 1.58
N LEU A 280 -7.43 10.73 2.82
CA LEU A 280 -7.37 9.65 3.80
C LEU A 280 -8.28 8.47 3.44
N GLY A 281 -9.50 8.77 2.97
CA GLY A 281 -10.55 7.78 2.72
C GLY A 281 -10.35 6.92 1.49
N LYS A 282 -9.42 7.26 0.60
CA LYS A 282 -9.20 6.49 -0.63
C LYS A 282 -8.37 5.23 -0.43
N LEU A 283 -7.80 4.99 0.75
CA LEU A 283 -7.11 3.73 1.07
C LEU A 283 -8.11 2.56 0.99
N ARG A 284 -8.34 2.03 -0.23
CA ARG A 284 -8.87 0.69 -0.45
C ARG A 284 -7.74 -0.24 -0.05
N CYS A 285 -7.83 -0.74 1.17
CA CYS A 285 -7.24 -2.00 1.51
C CYS A 285 -8.16 -3.12 0.97
#